data_AF-A0A931QEV5-F1
#
_entry.id   AF-A0A931QEV5-F1
#
_cell.length_a   1.000
_cell.length_b   1.000
_cell.length_c   1.000
_cell.angle_alpha   90.00
_cell.angle_beta   90.00
_cell.angle_gamma   90.00
#
_symmetry.space_group_name_H-M   'P 1'
#
loop_
_entity.id
_entity.type
_entity.pdbx_description
1 polymer ?
#
loop_
_entity_poly.entity_id
_entity_poly.type
_entity_poly.pdbx_seq_one_letter_code
_entity_poly.pdbx_strand_id
1 'polypeptide(L)'
;PALLQYTQLEDILRWLPLDISTGTLRDYLFQKSLYPASIPATKEDQTIAQAVSRQALYLAMQTARRDFPRSARPPKAGLLPLFEPILAGGGALGDAPTPGQSLLLLLDAIQPVGVTTIILDRNNLLPLLGAAAARNSLLPVQVLDSGAFQSLGSVVSVIASASYGELVVRAKLVYDNGTEARTDVKYGSLELIPLATGQSAKLTLQPQRGADVGFGPGRGGTLSVSGGAMGVVIDGRGRPLALPEDSVRRRELIKKWIWTIGG
;
A
#
# COMPACT_ATOMS: atom_id res chain seq x y z
N PRO A 1 4.24 8.40 24.87
CA PRO A 1 4.60 8.32 23.43
C PRO A 1 3.88 9.41 22.60
N ALA A 2 4.60 10.20 21.80
CA ALA A 2 4.04 11.35 21.06
C ALA A 2 2.88 10.98 20.11
N LEU A 3 2.89 9.76 19.54
CA LEU A 3 1.82 9.27 18.67
C LEU A 3 0.43 9.30 19.33
N LEU A 4 0.33 9.02 20.64
CA LEU A 4 -0.94 9.00 21.37
C LEU A 4 -1.55 10.39 21.57
N GLN A 5 -0.85 11.47 21.20
CA GLN A 5 -1.44 12.81 21.16
C GLN A 5 -2.35 13.00 19.93
N TYR A 6 -2.24 12.12 18.94
CA TYR A 6 -2.92 12.23 17.64
C TYR A 6 -3.86 11.05 17.34
N THR A 7 -3.91 10.03 18.20
CA THR A 7 -4.68 8.80 17.97
C THR A 7 -4.99 8.08 19.27
N GLN A 8 -6.03 7.25 19.26
CA GLN A 8 -6.33 6.33 20.36
C GLN A 8 -5.74 4.94 20.12
N LEU A 9 -5.65 4.12 21.17
CA LEU A 9 -5.13 2.75 21.07
C LEU A 9 -6.01 1.90 20.13
N GLU A 10 -7.32 2.12 20.16
CA GLU A 10 -8.31 1.41 19.35
C GLU A 10 -8.09 1.63 17.85
N ASP A 11 -7.62 2.82 17.47
CA ASP A 11 -7.26 3.15 16.08
C ASP A 11 -6.01 2.41 15.59
N ILE A 12 -5.17 1.94 16.51
CA ILE A 12 -4.01 1.10 16.20
C ILE A 12 -4.43 -0.37 16.23
N LEU A 13 -5.20 -0.79 17.24
CA LEU A 13 -5.70 -2.16 17.39
C LEU A 13 -6.53 -2.61 16.18
N ARG A 14 -7.20 -1.70 15.48
CA ARG A 14 -7.96 -2.04 14.26
C ARG A 14 -7.11 -2.65 13.14
N TRP A 15 -5.80 -2.41 13.14
CA TRP A 15 -4.86 -2.92 12.15
C TRP A 15 -4.25 -4.28 12.52
N LEU A 16 -4.52 -4.78 13.73
CA LEU A 16 -3.92 -6.01 14.21
C LEU A 16 -4.71 -7.25 13.74
N PRO A 17 -4.02 -8.30 13.25
CA PRO A 17 -4.60 -9.63 13.04
C PRO A 17 -4.66 -10.47 14.33
N LEU A 18 -4.03 -10.04 15.42
CA LEU A 18 -3.93 -10.76 16.70
C LEU A 18 -4.87 -10.17 17.75
N ASP A 19 -5.26 -10.97 18.75
CA ASP A 19 -5.93 -10.47 19.95
C ASP A 19 -4.91 -9.85 20.91
N ILE A 20 -4.70 -8.54 20.79
CA ILE A 20 -3.74 -7.81 21.63
C ILE A 20 -4.51 -6.89 22.55
N SER A 21 -4.21 -6.97 23.85
CA SER A 21 -4.81 -6.08 24.83
C SER A 21 -4.31 -4.63 24.66
N THR A 22 -5.14 -3.66 25.08
CA THR A 22 -4.71 -2.25 25.12
C THR A 22 -3.51 -2.03 26.04
N GLY A 23 -3.37 -2.83 27.11
CA GLY A 23 -2.20 -2.82 28.00
C GLY A 23 -0.92 -3.19 27.27
N THR A 24 -0.92 -4.34 26.59
CA THR A 24 0.23 -4.82 25.79
C THR A 24 0.66 -3.81 24.74
N LEU A 25 -0.30 -3.25 23.99
CA LEU A 25 0.00 -2.22 22.98
C LEU A 25 0.58 -0.95 23.62
N ARG A 26 0.02 -0.51 24.76
CA ARG A 26 0.49 0.67 25.49
C ARG A 26 1.93 0.47 25.96
N ASP A 27 2.22 -0.68 26.56
CA ASP A 27 3.56 -1.01 27.05
C ASP A 27 4.57 -1.05 25.90
N TYR A 28 4.20 -1.68 24.77
CA TYR A 28 5.01 -1.66 23.55
C TYR A 28 5.32 -0.24 23.08
N LEU A 29 4.32 0.65 23.04
CA LEU A 29 4.52 2.04 22.62
C LEU A 29 5.42 2.84 23.56
N PHE A 30 5.33 2.62 24.88
CA PHE A 30 6.24 3.25 25.83
C PHE A 30 7.66 2.73 25.66
N GLN A 31 7.85 1.42 25.55
CA GLN A 31 9.16 0.82 25.32
C GLN A 31 9.79 1.31 24.02
N LYS A 32 9.02 1.35 22.93
CA LYS A 32 9.49 1.86 21.64
C LYS A 32 9.82 3.35 21.68
N SER A 33 9.15 4.14 22.53
CA SER A 33 9.48 5.56 22.71
C SER A 33 10.77 5.79 23.50
N LEU A 34 11.12 4.88 24.41
CA LEU A 34 12.39 4.90 25.14
C LEU A 34 13.55 4.37 24.28
N TYR A 35 13.27 3.38 23.41
CA TYR A 35 14.25 2.74 22.56
C TYR A 35 13.81 2.75 21.08
N PRO A 36 13.86 3.90 20.37
CA PRO A 36 13.36 4.00 19.00
C PRO A 36 14.05 3.05 18.00
N ALA A 37 15.33 2.75 18.23
CA ALA A 37 16.13 1.86 17.38
C ALA A 37 15.91 0.36 17.68
N SER A 38 15.07 0.00 18.66
CA SER A 38 14.79 -1.41 18.94
C SER A 38 14.11 -2.09 17.76
N ILE A 39 14.53 -3.31 17.44
CA ILE A 39 13.85 -4.16 16.45
C ILE A 39 12.88 -5.10 17.15
N PRO A 40 11.77 -5.50 16.49
CA PRO A 40 10.87 -6.51 17.04
C PRO A 40 11.61 -7.81 17.37
N ALA A 41 11.43 -8.33 18.59
CA ALA A 41 12.06 -9.59 19.01
C ALA A 41 11.20 -10.80 18.66
N THR A 42 9.87 -10.62 18.62
CA THR A 42 8.90 -11.68 18.32
C THR A 42 8.03 -11.34 17.12
N LYS A 43 7.33 -12.34 16.57
CA LYS A 43 6.30 -12.11 15.53
C LYS A 43 5.16 -11.24 16.03
N GLU A 44 4.82 -11.33 17.31
CA GLU A 44 3.82 -10.48 17.95
C GLU A 44 4.29 -9.02 17.98
N ASP A 45 5.52 -8.76 18.44
CA ASP A 45 6.13 -7.43 18.42
C ASP A 45 6.15 -6.84 17.02
N GLN A 46 6.48 -7.66 16.02
CA GLN A 46 6.53 -7.22 14.63
C GLN A 46 5.15 -6.83 14.13
N THR A 47 4.14 -7.62 14.47
CA THR A 47 2.74 -7.34 14.14
C THR A 47 2.28 -6.03 14.77
N ILE A 48 2.64 -5.80 16.04
CA ILE A 48 2.39 -4.53 16.74
C ILE A 48 3.12 -3.38 16.05
N ALA A 49 4.41 -3.53 15.73
CA ALA A 49 5.20 -2.51 15.06
C ALA A 49 4.58 -2.08 13.72
N GLN A 50 4.12 -3.05 12.93
CA GLN A 50 3.47 -2.77 11.65
C GLN A 50 2.11 -2.09 11.82
N ALA A 51 1.30 -2.48 12.81
CA ALA A 51 0.03 -1.79 13.12
C ALA A 51 0.25 -0.33 13.55
N VAL A 52 1.25 -0.09 14.40
CA VAL A 52 1.68 1.26 14.80
C VAL A 52 2.15 2.05 13.58
N SER A 53 2.95 1.44 12.70
CA SER A 53 3.45 2.07 11.48
C SER A 53 2.33 2.42 10.51
N ARG A 54 1.34 1.54 10.32
CA ARG A 54 0.14 1.82 9.51
C ARG A 54 -0.59 3.05 10.05
N GLN A 55 -0.85 3.10 11.35
CA GLN A 55 -1.57 4.21 11.95
C GLN A 55 -0.79 5.52 11.90
N ALA A 56 0.52 5.49 12.19
CA ALA A 56 1.38 6.66 12.10
C ALA A 56 1.44 7.20 10.67
N LEU A 57 1.63 6.35 9.67
CA LEU A 57 1.68 6.74 8.27
C LEU A 57 0.31 7.24 7.77
N TYR A 58 -0.79 6.63 8.22
CA TYR A 58 -2.14 7.11 7.95
C TYR A 58 -2.34 8.54 8.44
N LEU A 59 -1.99 8.84 9.70
CA LEU A 59 -2.09 10.18 10.28
C LEU A 59 -1.17 11.19 9.59
N ALA A 60 0.05 10.78 9.27
CA ALA A 60 1.00 11.61 8.52
C ALA A 60 0.42 11.98 7.14
N MET A 61 -0.17 11.01 6.44
CA MET A 61 -0.83 11.25 5.15
C MET A 61 -2.03 12.20 5.31
N GLN A 62 -2.91 12.00 6.30
CA GLN A 62 -4.03 12.92 6.54
C GLN A 62 -3.57 14.36 6.80
N THR A 63 -2.43 14.53 7.46
CA THR A 63 -1.83 15.85 7.71
C THR A 63 -1.26 16.44 6.42
N ALA A 64 -0.44 15.68 5.69
CA ALA A 64 0.23 16.11 4.45
C ALA A 64 -0.76 16.48 3.33
N ARG A 65 -1.95 15.88 3.31
CA ARG A 65 -3.00 16.19 2.32
C ARG A 65 -3.39 17.67 2.29
N ARG A 66 -3.23 18.40 3.39
CA ARG A 66 -3.54 19.83 3.48
C ARG A 66 -2.58 20.69 2.63
N ASP A 67 -1.38 20.17 2.39
CA ASP A 67 -0.29 20.87 1.72
C ASP A 67 -0.15 20.45 0.25
N PHE A 68 -1.03 19.58 -0.26
CA PHE A 68 -0.99 19.17 -1.66
C PHE A 68 -1.27 20.36 -2.60
N PRO A 69 -0.59 20.42 -3.77
CA PRO A 69 -0.85 21.46 -4.76
C PRO A 69 -2.31 21.50 -5.18
N ARG A 70 -2.86 22.69 -5.43
CA ARG A 70 -4.27 22.86 -5.88
C ARG A 70 -4.60 22.13 -7.19
N SER A 71 -3.58 21.82 -7.99
CA SER A 71 -3.71 21.03 -9.22
C SER A 71 -3.89 19.52 -8.96
N ALA A 72 -3.40 19.02 -7.83
CA ALA A 72 -3.55 17.62 -7.41
C ALA A 72 -4.95 17.41 -6.81
N ARG A 73 -5.96 17.32 -7.69
CA ARG A 73 -7.36 17.15 -7.27
C ARG A 73 -7.70 15.68 -7.07
N PRO A 74 -8.29 15.29 -5.93
CA PRO A 74 -8.76 13.92 -5.74
C PRO A 74 -10.02 13.64 -6.57
N PRO A 75 -10.25 12.38 -6.99
CA PRO A 75 -11.44 12.00 -7.73
C PRO A 75 -12.73 12.12 -6.90
N LYS A 76 -12.63 11.99 -5.57
CA LYS A 76 -13.72 12.20 -4.61
C LYS A 76 -13.17 12.83 -3.33
N ALA A 77 -13.99 13.64 -2.66
CA ALA A 77 -13.67 14.17 -1.34
C ALA A 77 -13.29 13.03 -0.38
N GLY A 78 -12.25 13.22 0.43
CA GLY A 78 -11.76 12.20 1.35
C GLY A 78 -10.72 11.23 0.77
N LEU A 79 -10.52 11.19 -0.56
CA LEU A 79 -9.50 10.36 -1.21
C LEU A 79 -8.20 11.10 -1.52
N LEU A 80 -7.14 10.37 -1.83
CA LEU A 80 -5.91 10.94 -2.39
C LEU A 80 -6.10 11.34 -3.87
N PRO A 81 -5.31 12.31 -4.37
CA PRO A 81 -5.07 12.45 -5.80
C PRO A 81 -4.47 11.17 -6.40
N LEU A 82 -4.51 11.08 -7.73
CA LEU A 82 -3.77 10.08 -8.47
C LEU A 82 -2.28 10.43 -8.37
N PHE A 83 -1.49 9.56 -7.74
CA PHE A 83 -0.04 9.68 -7.67
C PHE A 83 0.58 8.57 -8.51
N GLU A 84 1.50 8.95 -9.38
CA GLU A 84 2.30 7.99 -10.15
C GLU A 84 3.71 8.56 -10.41
N PRO A 85 4.78 7.85 -10.01
CA PRO A 85 4.85 6.68 -9.11
C PRO A 85 4.73 7.05 -7.62
N ILE A 86 4.57 6.05 -6.75
CA ILE A 86 4.73 6.19 -5.29
C ILE A 86 6.07 5.58 -4.87
N LEU A 87 6.99 6.43 -4.43
CA LEU A 87 8.26 6.04 -3.82
C LEU A 87 8.10 6.03 -2.30
N ALA A 88 8.49 4.93 -1.64
CA ALA A 88 8.33 4.78 -0.21
C ALA A 88 9.60 4.22 0.45
N GLY A 89 9.97 4.76 1.61
CA GLY A 89 11.15 4.36 2.37
C GLY A 89 10.95 4.55 3.87
N GLY A 90 11.97 4.23 4.66
CA GLY A 90 11.93 4.24 6.12
C GLY A 90 11.94 2.84 6.73
N GLY A 91 12.43 2.71 7.96
CA GLY A 91 12.66 1.42 8.64
C GLY A 91 11.43 0.50 8.66
N ALA A 92 10.24 1.03 8.91
CA ALA A 92 9.01 0.22 8.90
C ALA A 92 8.71 -0.50 7.57
N LEU A 93 9.18 0.06 6.44
CA LEU A 93 8.99 -0.50 5.10
C LEU A 93 10.19 -1.33 4.65
N GLY A 94 11.41 -0.86 4.96
CA GLY A 94 12.66 -1.54 4.64
C GLY A 94 12.85 -2.83 5.43
N ASP A 95 12.46 -2.84 6.71
CA ASP A 95 12.64 -3.95 7.65
C ASP A 95 11.46 -4.95 7.62
N ALA A 96 10.47 -4.75 6.75
CA ALA A 96 9.36 -5.68 6.64
C ALA A 96 9.84 -7.07 6.14
N PRO A 97 9.33 -8.18 6.71
CA PRO A 97 9.72 -9.55 6.35
C PRO A 97 9.64 -9.87 4.86
N THR A 98 8.58 -9.42 4.19
CA THR A 98 8.34 -9.72 2.78
C THR A 98 7.91 -8.45 2.03
N PRO A 99 8.19 -8.35 0.72
CA PRO A 99 7.73 -7.23 -0.10
C PRO A 99 6.21 -7.04 -0.06
N GLY A 100 5.46 -8.13 0.05
CA GLY A 100 4.00 -8.09 0.18
C GLY A 100 3.54 -7.44 1.49
N GLN A 101 4.25 -7.66 2.60
CA GLN A 101 3.92 -6.99 3.86
C GLN A 101 4.21 -5.48 3.80
N SER A 102 5.31 -5.06 3.15
CA SER A 102 5.56 -3.63 2.88
C SER A 102 4.46 -3.04 2.01
N LEU A 103 4.05 -3.76 0.96
CA LEU A 103 2.96 -3.33 0.07
C LEU A 103 1.66 -3.15 0.85
N LEU A 104 1.24 -4.16 1.62
CA LEU A 104 -0.01 -4.12 2.36
C LEU A 104 -0.02 -2.98 3.38
N LEU A 105 1.11 -2.77 4.09
CA LEU A 105 1.28 -1.62 5.00
C LEU A 105 1.03 -0.30 4.27
N LEU A 106 1.62 -0.10 3.09
CA LEU A 106 1.41 1.10 2.27
C LEU A 106 -0.05 1.24 1.84
N LEU A 107 -0.64 0.20 1.26
CA LEU A 107 -2.02 0.24 0.78
C LEU A 107 -3.02 0.57 1.89
N ASP A 108 -2.80 0.03 3.10
CA ASP A 108 -3.63 0.29 4.27
C ASP A 108 -3.47 1.73 4.78
N ALA A 109 -2.22 2.20 4.86
CA ALA A 109 -1.89 3.46 5.50
C ALA A 109 -2.18 4.67 4.61
N ILE A 110 -1.71 4.66 3.35
CA ILE A 110 -1.86 5.83 2.47
C ILE A 110 -3.13 5.76 1.62
N GLN A 111 -3.70 4.57 1.43
CA GLN A 111 -4.92 4.34 0.64
C GLN A 111 -4.88 5.02 -0.74
N PRO A 112 -3.93 4.63 -1.62
CA PRO A 112 -3.83 5.19 -2.95
C PRO A 112 -5.08 4.86 -3.77
N VAL A 113 -5.29 5.57 -4.87
CA VAL A 113 -6.41 5.35 -5.80
C VAL A 113 -5.89 5.28 -7.23
N GLY A 114 -6.63 4.57 -8.09
CA GLY A 114 -6.26 4.42 -9.49
C GLY A 114 -5.04 3.53 -9.69
N VAL A 115 -4.35 3.73 -10.81
CA VAL A 115 -3.16 2.96 -11.17
C VAL A 115 -1.92 3.68 -10.63
N THR A 116 -1.07 2.94 -9.92
CA THR A 116 0.26 3.41 -9.55
C THR A 116 1.32 2.32 -9.47
N THR A 117 2.57 2.64 -9.79
CA THR A 117 3.76 1.84 -9.51
C THR A 117 4.29 2.16 -8.12
N ILE A 118 4.48 1.13 -7.29
CA ILE A 118 5.07 1.28 -5.95
C ILE A 118 6.54 0.86 -5.97
N ILE A 119 7.41 1.74 -5.48
CA ILE A 119 8.86 1.57 -5.44
C ILE A 119 9.34 1.71 -4.00
N LEU A 120 10.14 0.77 -3.52
CA LEU A 120 10.74 0.79 -2.19
C LEU A 120 12.21 1.23 -2.19
N ASP A 121 12.50 2.17 -1.30
CA ASP A 121 13.84 2.49 -0.84
C ASP A 121 14.18 1.66 0.40
N ARG A 122 14.63 0.42 0.18
CA ARG A 122 15.00 -0.48 1.27
C ARG A 122 16.26 -0.02 2.03
N ASN A 123 17.12 0.73 1.35
CA ASN A 123 18.42 1.14 1.87
C ASN A 123 18.40 2.58 2.42
N ASN A 124 17.23 3.22 2.47
CA ASN A 124 17.05 4.60 2.93
C ASN A 124 17.99 5.61 2.24
N LEU A 125 18.18 5.44 0.92
CA LEU A 125 19.02 6.29 0.10
C LEU A 125 18.40 7.65 -0.20
N LEU A 126 17.06 7.77 -0.25
CA LEU A 126 16.39 8.99 -0.70
C LEU A 126 16.82 10.26 0.06
N PRO A 127 16.89 10.28 1.41
CA PRO A 127 17.37 11.47 2.13
C PRO A 127 18.80 11.85 1.77
N LEU A 128 19.68 10.85 1.63
CA LEU A 128 21.09 11.07 1.28
C LEU A 128 21.23 11.58 -0.17
N LEU A 129 20.44 11.04 -1.10
CA LEU A 129 20.38 11.52 -2.48
C LEU A 129 19.87 12.95 -2.55
N GLY A 130 18.88 13.32 -1.74
CA GLY A 130 18.40 14.70 -1.64
C GLY A 130 19.49 15.67 -1.20
N ALA A 131 20.29 15.31 -0.20
CA ALA A 131 21.43 16.12 0.24
C ALA A 131 22.53 16.18 -0.84
N ALA A 132 22.82 15.06 -1.50
CA ALA A 132 23.85 14.98 -2.54
C ALA A 132 23.46 15.75 -3.82
N ALA A 133 22.16 15.84 -4.14
CA ALA A 133 21.65 16.55 -5.31
C ALA A 133 22.07 18.03 -5.35
N ALA A 134 22.26 18.65 -4.18
CA ALA A 134 22.73 20.04 -4.08
C ALA A 134 24.19 20.23 -4.52
N ARG A 135 24.98 19.15 -4.59
CA ARG A 135 26.38 19.15 -5.05
C ARG A 135 26.52 18.54 -6.44
N ASN A 136 25.80 17.46 -6.70
CA ASN A 136 25.78 16.76 -7.99
C ASN A 136 24.35 16.34 -8.31
N SER A 137 23.69 17.09 -9.18
CA SER A 137 22.31 16.84 -9.59
C SER A 137 22.15 15.60 -10.48
N LEU A 138 23.24 15.05 -11.04
CA LEU A 138 23.21 13.83 -11.85
C LEU A 138 23.25 12.56 -11.00
N LEU A 139 23.86 12.60 -9.81
CA LEU A 139 24.00 11.43 -8.95
C LEU A 139 22.65 10.80 -8.56
N PRO A 140 21.61 11.55 -8.15
CA PRO A 140 20.30 10.97 -7.86
C PRO A 140 19.69 10.25 -9.06
N VAL A 141 19.82 10.81 -10.27
CA VAL A 141 19.31 10.20 -11.51
C VAL A 141 20.02 8.88 -11.77
N GLN A 142 21.35 8.88 -11.69
CA GLN A 142 22.15 7.66 -11.88
C GLN A 142 21.79 6.55 -10.88
N VAL A 143 21.53 6.90 -9.61
CA VAL A 143 21.15 5.91 -8.58
C VAL A 143 19.71 5.41 -8.77
N LEU A 144 18.80 6.26 -9.23
CA LEU A 144 17.45 5.83 -9.63
C LEU A 144 17.50 4.81 -10.77
N ASP A 145 18.38 5.03 -11.75
CA ASP A 145 18.55 4.15 -12.91
C ASP A 145 19.39 2.89 -12.61
N SER A 146 20.17 2.88 -11.53
CA SER A 146 21.09 1.77 -11.21
C SER A 146 20.38 0.52 -10.65
N GLY A 147 19.06 0.57 -10.44
CA GLY A 147 18.32 -0.48 -9.75
C GLY A 147 18.53 -0.50 -8.23
N ALA A 148 18.96 0.62 -7.64
CA ALA A 148 19.14 0.73 -6.18
C ALA A 148 17.81 0.66 -5.41
N PHE A 149 16.69 0.88 -6.10
CA PHE A 149 15.34 0.81 -5.56
C PHE A 149 14.62 -0.44 -6.03
N GLN A 150 13.83 -1.04 -5.13
CA GLN A 150 13.06 -2.25 -5.45
C GLN A 150 11.66 -1.87 -5.94
N SER A 151 11.33 -2.17 -7.20
CA SER A 151 9.94 -2.10 -7.67
C SER A 151 9.11 -3.22 -7.01
N LEU A 152 8.03 -2.86 -6.32
CA LEU A 152 7.01 -3.82 -5.90
C LEU A 152 6.09 -4.18 -7.07
N GLY A 153 5.97 -3.31 -8.06
CA GLY A 153 5.17 -3.51 -9.26
C GLY A 153 4.00 -2.55 -9.37
N SER A 154 3.16 -2.80 -10.37
CA SER A 154 2.01 -1.96 -10.68
C SER A 154 0.82 -2.34 -9.79
N VAL A 155 0.15 -1.34 -9.23
CA VAL A 155 -1.00 -1.48 -8.34
C VAL A 155 -2.20 -0.74 -8.91
N VAL A 156 -3.37 -1.37 -8.89
CA VAL A 156 -4.64 -0.74 -9.24
C VAL A 156 -5.52 -0.71 -7.99
N SER A 157 -5.65 0.45 -7.35
CA SER A 157 -6.52 0.64 -6.18
C SER A 157 -7.90 1.13 -6.60
N VAL A 158 -8.90 0.26 -6.42
CA VAL A 158 -10.25 0.47 -6.93
C VAL A 158 -11.08 1.31 -5.96
N ILE A 159 -11.70 2.37 -6.48
CA ILE A 159 -12.76 3.10 -5.76
C ILE A 159 -14.08 2.40 -6.07
N ALA A 160 -14.66 1.74 -5.07
CA ALA A 160 -15.92 1.03 -5.21
C ALA A 160 -16.68 1.05 -3.88
N SER A 161 -18.00 0.87 -3.98
CA SER A 161 -18.90 0.62 -2.85
C SER A 161 -19.82 -0.52 -3.27
N ALA A 162 -19.64 -1.70 -2.67
CA ALA A 162 -20.37 -2.91 -3.02
C ALA A 162 -20.45 -3.85 -1.80
N SER A 163 -21.26 -4.91 -1.89
CA SER A 163 -21.25 -5.96 -0.86
C SER A 163 -19.98 -6.80 -0.97
N TYR A 164 -19.47 -7.29 0.16
CA TYR A 164 -18.29 -8.16 0.17
C TYR A 164 -18.48 -9.35 -0.77
N GLY A 165 -17.49 -9.61 -1.64
CA GLY A 165 -17.53 -10.69 -2.61
C GLY A 165 -18.22 -10.38 -3.94
N GLU A 166 -18.88 -9.22 -4.10
CA GLU A 166 -19.43 -8.80 -5.39
C GLU A 166 -18.33 -8.46 -6.39
N LEU A 167 -18.51 -8.82 -7.66
CA LEU A 167 -17.57 -8.48 -8.73
C LEU A 167 -17.53 -6.96 -8.96
N VAL A 168 -16.33 -6.36 -8.90
CA VAL A 168 -16.10 -4.92 -9.10
C VAL A 168 -15.21 -4.61 -10.30
N VAL A 169 -14.32 -5.50 -10.72
CA VAL A 169 -13.48 -5.32 -11.91
C VAL A 169 -13.24 -6.67 -12.57
N ARG A 170 -13.32 -6.74 -13.91
CA ARG A 170 -12.69 -7.81 -14.68
C ARG A 170 -11.37 -7.30 -15.25
N ALA A 171 -10.30 -8.02 -14.97
CA ALA A 171 -8.96 -7.67 -15.42
C ALA A 171 -8.47 -8.70 -16.43
N LYS A 172 -7.79 -8.22 -17.47
CA LYS A 172 -7.11 -9.03 -18.47
C LYS A 172 -5.71 -8.50 -18.66
N LEU A 173 -4.70 -9.32 -18.38
CA LEU A 173 -3.30 -9.01 -18.65
C LEU A 173 -2.87 -9.77 -19.91
N VAL A 174 -2.28 -9.06 -20.88
CA VAL A 174 -1.69 -9.64 -22.09
C VAL A 174 -0.18 -9.44 -22.03
N TYR A 175 0.54 -10.55 -21.96
CA TYR A 175 2.01 -10.57 -21.90
C TYR A 175 2.61 -10.34 -23.29
N ASP A 176 3.90 -9.98 -23.35
CA ASP A 176 4.60 -9.71 -24.62
C ASP A 176 4.65 -10.94 -25.56
N ASN A 177 4.62 -12.16 -25.00
CA ASN A 177 4.56 -13.41 -25.77
C ASN A 177 3.14 -13.75 -26.26
N GLY A 178 2.15 -12.87 -26.03
CA GLY A 178 0.76 -13.04 -26.44
C GLY A 178 -0.09 -13.92 -25.52
N THR A 179 0.47 -14.52 -24.45
CA THR A 179 -0.36 -15.23 -23.48
C THR A 179 -1.24 -14.25 -22.69
N GLU A 180 -2.35 -14.76 -22.15
CA GLU A 180 -3.31 -13.95 -21.41
C GLU A 180 -3.55 -14.52 -20.01
N ALA A 181 -3.62 -13.65 -19.01
CA ALA A 181 -4.19 -13.95 -17.71
C ALA A 181 -5.48 -13.14 -17.51
N ARG A 182 -6.52 -13.77 -16.96
CA ARG A 182 -7.80 -13.10 -16.64
C ARG A 182 -8.14 -13.33 -15.19
N THR A 183 -8.60 -12.26 -14.54
CA THR A 183 -8.94 -12.27 -13.12
C THR A 183 -10.21 -11.47 -12.87
N ASP A 184 -11.11 -12.06 -12.09
CA ASP A 184 -12.30 -11.40 -11.56
C ASP A 184 -12.00 -10.86 -10.17
N VAL A 185 -12.03 -9.54 -10.01
CA VAL A 185 -11.72 -8.85 -8.76
C VAL A 185 -13.02 -8.62 -8.00
N LYS A 186 -13.10 -9.16 -6.79
CA LYS A 186 -14.26 -9.03 -5.91
C LYS A 186 -14.06 -7.93 -4.89
N TYR A 187 -15.13 -7.28 -4.48
CA TYR A 187 -15.08 -6.27 -3.44
C TYR A 187 -14.58 -6.90 -2.13
N GLY A 188 -13.54 -6.30 -1.54
CA GLY A 188 -12.88 -6.80 -0.34
C GLY A 188 -11.71 -7.77 -0.59
N SER A 189 -11.34 -8.04 -1.85
CA SER A 189 -10.18 -8.90 -2.19
C SER A 189 -8.96 -8.10 -2.67
N LEU A 190 -7.80 -8.76 -2.57
CA LEU A 190 -6.57 -8.40 -3.25
C LEU A 190 -6.32 -9.48 -4.29
N GLU A 191 -6.00 -9.10 -5.52
CA GLU A 191 -5.67 -10.05 -6.58
C GLU A 191 -4.26 -9.78 -7.10
N LEU A 192 -3.47 -10.83 -7.26
CA LEU A 192 -2.10 -10.76 -7.79
C LEU A 192 -2.05 -11.44 -9.15
N ILE A 193 -1.56 -10.74 -10.15
CA ILE A 193 -1.29 -11.29 -11.48
C ILE A 193 0.24 -11.32 -11.66
N PRO A 194 0.85 -12.51 -11.82
CA PRO A 194 2.30 -12.62 -11.96
C PRO A 194 2.83 -11.82 -13.16
N LEU A 195 3.83 -10.99 -12.92
CA LEU A 195 4.59 -10.26 -13.94
C LEU A 195 5.98 -9.99 -13.38
N ALA A 196 7.01 -10.63 -13.93
CA ALA A 196 8.34 -10.60 -13.32
C ALA A 196 8.99 -9.20 -13.42
N THR A 197 9.92 -8.91 -12.52
CA THR A 197 10.73 -7.67 -12.58
C THR A 197 11.38 -7.51 -13.94
N GLY A 198 11.27 -6.32 -14.53
CA GLY A 198 11.78 -6.00 -15.86
C GLY A 198 10.87 -6.40 -17.03
N GLN A 199 9.77 -7.12 -16.76
CA GLN A 199 8.76 -7.40 -17.78
C GLN A 199 7.69 -6.30 -17.83
N SER A 200 7.13 -6.09 -19.01
CA SER A 200 5.97 -5.24 -19.23
C SER A 200 4.82 -6.05 -19.82
N ALA A 201 3.60 -5.56 -19.66
CA ALA A 201 2.40 -6.19 -20.21
C ALA A 201 1.30 -5.14 -20.44
N LYS A 202 0.28 -5.50 -21.22
CA LYS A 202 -0.93 -4.67 -21.41
C LYS A 202 -2.04 -5.14 -20.48
N LEU A 203 -2.41 -4.30 -19.52
CA LEU A 203 -3.51 -4.54 -18.60
C LEU A 203 -4.77 -3.85 -19.13
N THR A 204 -5.85 -4.61 -19.31
CA THR A 204 -7.19 -4.11 -19.59
C THR A 204 -8.07 -4.27 -18.36
N LEU A 205 -8.71 -3.18 -17.96
CA LEU A 205 -9.58 -3.11 -16.79
C LEU A 205 -11.01 -2.79 -17.22
N GLN A 206 -11.95 -3.63 -16.78
CA GLN A 206 -13.38 -3.47 -17.05
C GLN A 206 -14.12 -3.32 -15.71
N PRO A 207 -14.32 -2.09 -15.21
CA PRO A 207 -15.04 -1.88 -13.97
C PRO A 207 -16.50 -2.33 -14.09
N GLN A 208 -17.04 -2.79 -12.97
CA GLN A 208 -18.43 -3.19 -12.80
C GLN A 208 -19.06 -2.27 -11.75
N ARG A 209 -20.40 -2.12 -11.78
CA ARG A 209 -21.16 -1.42 -10.73
C ARG A 209 -20.67 0.02 -10.47
N GLY A 210 -20.18 0.69 -11.51
CA GLY A 210 -19.69 2.07 -11.40
C GLY A 210 -18.35 2.22 -10.66
N ALA A 211 -17.63 1.12 -10.40
CA ALA A 211 -16.28 1.17 -9.84
C ALA A 211 -15.36 2.07 -10.69
N ASP A 212 -14.42 2.75 -10.04
CA ASP A 212 -13.42 3.58 -10.68
C ASP A 212 -12.03 2.97 -10.46
N VAL A 213 -11.34 2.70 -11.57
CA VAL A 213 -9.98 2.13 -11.61
C VAL A 213 -8.91 3.17 -11.91
N GLY A 214 -9.26 4.46 -11.90
CA GLY A 214 -8.39 5.60 -12.21
C GLY A 214 -8.75 6.36 -13.48
N PHE A 215 -9.78 5.93 -14.22
CA PHE A 215 -10.24 6.57 -15.47
C PHE A 215 -11.59 7.30 -15.32
N GLY A 216 -12.13 7.34 -14.11
CA GLY A 216 -13.45 7.86 -13.79
C GLY A 216 -14.47 6.74 -13.55
N PRO A 217 -15.60 7.04 -12.89
CA PRO A 217 -16.60 6.05 -12.52
C PRO A 217 -17.13 5.23 -13.71
N GLY A 218 -17.04 3.91 -13.62
CA GLY A 218 -17.51 2.97 -14.64
C GLY A 218 -16.72 2.97 -15.95
N ARG A 219 -15.61 3.73 -16.03
CA ARG A 219 -14.79 3.80 -17.24
C ARG A 219 -13.64 2.81 -17.17
N GLY A 220 -13.65 1.85 -18.09
CA GLY A 220 -12.53 0.93 -18.31
C GLY A 220 -11.48 1.50 -19.25
N GLY A 221 -10.34 0.82 -19.33
CA GLY A 221 -9.25 1.22 -20.19
C GLY A 221 -8.16 0.15 -20.29
N THR A 222 -7.27 0.34 -21.25
CA THR A 222 -6.07 -0.48 -21.44
C THR A 222 -4.84 0.39 -21.24
N LEU A 223 -3.87 -0.11 -20.48
CA LEU A 223 -2.62 0.57 -20.16
C LEU A 223 -1.45 -0.41 -20.17
N SER A 224 -0.24 0.12 -20.30
CA SER A 224 0.97 -0.67 -20.04
C SER A 224 1.27 -0.66 -18.55
N VAL A 225 1.66 -1.81 -18.02
CA VAL A 225 2.07 -2.00 -16.63
C VAL A 225 3.41 -2.72 -16.60
N SER A 226 4.19 -2.43 -15.58
CA SER A 226 5.49 -3.07 -15.36
C SER A 226 5.45 -3.99 -14.15
N GLY A 227 6.18 -5.10 -14.25
CA GLY A 227 6.33 -6.07 -13.19
C GLY A 227 7.26 -5.60 -12.08
N GLY A 228 7.25 -6.34 -10.98
CA GLY A 228 8.07 -6.09 -9.80
C GLY A 228 7.97 -7.27 -8.85
N ALA A 229 8.42 -7.10 -7.62
CA ALA A 229 8.42 -8.17 -6.61
C ALA A 229 7.03 -8.80 -6.36
N MET A 230 5.95 -8.04 -6.58
CA MET A 230 4.56 -8.47 -6.42
C MET A 230 3.80 -8.61 -7.74
N GLY A 231 4.44 -8.38 -8.90
CA GLY A 231 3.79 -8.37 -10.21
C GLY A 231 2.80 -7.21 -10.37
N VAL A 232 1.59 -7.53 -10.83
CA VAL A 232 0.48 -6.58 -10.88
C VAL A 232 -0.51 -6.91 -9.76
N VAL A 233 -0.80 -5.93 -8.90
CA VAL A 233 -1.73 -6.09 -7.78
C VAL A 233 -2.98 -5.26 -8.03
N ILE A 234 -4.16 -5.88 -7.93
CA ILE A 234 -5.43 -5.16 -8.00
C ILE A 234 -6.06 -5.18 -6.61
N ASP A 235 -6.15 -4.00 -6.00
CA ASP A 235 -6.75 -3.80 -4.69
C ASP A 235 -8.24 -3.47 -4.85
N GLY A 236 -9.06 -4.52 -4.77
CA GLY A 236 -10.51 -4.47 -4.79
C GLY A 236 -11.16 -4.20 -3.44
N ARG A 237 -10.38 -3.86 -2.39
CA ARG A 237 -10.92 -3.65 -1.04
C ARG A 237 -11.73 -2.36 -0.87
N GLY A 238 -11.75 -1.52 -1.90
CA GLY A 238 -12.46 -0.25 -1.90
C GLY A 238 -11.61 0.89 -1.33
N ARG A 239 -12.01 2.11 -1.70
CA ARG A 239 -11.42 3.36 -1.24
C ARG A 239 -12.55 4.35 -0.90
N PRO A 240 -12.64 4.83 0.36
CA PRO A 240 -11.78 4.47 1.49
C PRO A 240 -11.94 3.01 1.92
N LEU A 241 -10.90 2.44 2.54
CA LEU A 241 -10.91 1.09 3.09
C LEU A 241 -11.86 1.03 4.30
N ALA A 242 -12.90 0.21 4.20
CA ALA A 242 -13.84 -0.05 5.29
C ALA A 242 -13.46 -1.35 6.01
N LEU A 243 -13.12 -1.25 7.29
CA LEU A 243 -12.86 -2.41 8.14
C LEU A 243 -14.13 -2.82 8.89
N PRO A 244 -14.38 -4.13 9.09
CA PRO A 244 -15.47 -4.59 9.94
C PRO A 244 -15.39 -4.02 11.36
N GLU A 245 -16.55 -3.68 11.94
CA GLU A 245 -16.65 -3.25 13.34
C GLU A 245 -16.39 -4.41 14.30
N ASP A 246 -16.89 -5.61 13.96
CA ASP A 246 -16.62 -6.84 14.70
C ASP A 246 -15.13 -7.20 14.65
N SER A 247 -14.49 -7.24 15.82
CA SER A 247 -13.05 -7.41 15.94
C SER A 247 -12.56 -8.78 15.47
N VAL A 248 -13.38 -9.83 15.61
CA VAL A 248 -13.04 -11.19 15.17
C VAL A 248 -13.03 -11.24 13.64
N ARG A 249 -14.11 -10.80 12.99
CA ARG A 249 -14.20 -10.72 11.52
C ARG A 249 -13.11 -9.84 10.93
N ARG A 250 -12.80 -8.70 11.57
CA ARG A 250 -11.73 -7.81 11.12
C ARG A 250 -10.36 -8.51 11.15
N ARG A 251 -10.03 -9.19 12.25
CA ARG A 251 -8.77 -9.94 12.39
C ARG A 251 -8.63 -11.02 11.33
N GLU A 252 -9.68 -11.82 11.13
CA GLU A 252 -9.68 -12.88 10.11
C GLU A 252 -9.54 -12.31 8.70
N LEU A 253 -10.16 -11.17 8.41
CA LEU A 253 -10.02 -10.49 7.12
C LEU A 253 -8.59 -9.97 6.89
N ILE A 254 -7.95 -9.40 7.92
CA ILE A 254 -6.56 -8.94 7.85
C ILE A 254 -5.61 -10.13 7.65
N LYS A 255 -5.80 -11.24 8.38
CA LYS A 255 -5.03 -12.48 8.17
C LYS A 255 -5.15 -12.99 6.75
N LYS A 256 -6.37 -12.98 6.19
CA LYS A 256 -6.61 -13.36 4.79
C LYS A 256 -5.83 -12.47 3.83
N TRP A 257 -5.83 -11.15 4.02
CA TRP A 257 -5.07 -10.25 3.17
C TRP A 257 -3.56 -10.46 3.27
N ILE A 258 -3.03 -10.66 4.49
CA ILE A 258 -1.61 -11.00 4.72
C ILE A 258 -1.25 -12.29 3.97
N TRP A 259 -2.06 -13.34 4.09
CA TRP A 259 -1.84 -14.58 3.36
C TRP A 259 -1.82 -14.38 1.84
N THR A 260 -2.78 -13.60 1.31
CA THR A 260 -2.89 -13.33 -0.14
C THR A 260 -1.65 -12.64 -0.71
N ILE A 261 -0.99 -11.77 0.06
CA ILE A 261 0.24 -11.08 -0.38
C ILE A 261 1.52 -11.86 -0.05
N GLY A 262 1.41 -13.12 0.40
CA GLY A 262 2.56 -13.98 0.69
C GLY A 262 3.27 -13.62 2.00
N GLY A 263 2.52 -13.15 3.00
CA GLY A 263 3.02 -12.81 4.33
C GLY A 263 2.61 -13.77 5.42
#